data_AF-E4N2I3-F1
#
_entry.id   AF-E4N2I3-F1
#
_cell.length_a   1.000
_cell.length_b   1.000
_cell.length_c   1.000
_cell.angle_alpha   90.00
_cell.angle_beta   90.00
_cell.angle_gamma   90.00
#
_symmetry.space_group_name_H-M   'P 1'
#
loop_
_entity.id
_entity.type
_entity.pdbx_description
1 polymer ?
#
loop_
_entity_poly.entity_id
_entity_poly.type
_entity_poly.pdbx_seq_one_letter_code
_entity_poly.pdbx_strand_id
1 'polypeptide(L)'
;MPDDPRSDEELRAARTRAGELAGELGVLLGARPSVTWTAGGAVRVAVRVRGLDGGELATAVLGVLAQADRFGHWRTAEREYVWLEVGGEPVTDEEWR
;
A
#
# COMPACT_ATOMS: atom_id res chain seq x y z
N MET A 1 10.81 -25.53 0.82
CA MET A 1 9.72 -25.42 -0.18
C MET A 1 10.37 -24.98 -1.46
N PRO A 2 10.30 -25.75 -2.57
CA PRO A 2 10.82 -25.26 -3.85
C PRO A 2 9.92 -24.13 -4.35
N ASP A 3 10.52 -23.09 -4.92
CA ASP A 3 9.85 -21.94 -5.53
C ASP A 3 8.84 -22.41 -6.59
N ASP A 4 7.54 -22.25 -6.31
CA ASP A 4 6.49 -22.51 -7.29
C ASP A 4 6.50 -21.36 -8.31
N PRO A 5 6.72 -21.62 -9.62
CA PRO A 5 6.75 -20.58 -10.64
C PRO A 5 5.46 -19.74 -10.70
N ARG A 6 4.31 -20.28 -10.25
CA ARG A 6 3.08 -19.49 -10.10
C ARG A 6 3.18 -18.47 -8.96
N SER A 7 3.76 -18.84 -7.82
CA SER A 7 4.00 -17.90 -6.73
C SER A 7 4.95 -16.78 -7.14
N ASP A 8 5.94 -17.10 -7.97
CA ASP A 8 6.90 -16.15 -8.53
C ASP A 8 6.26 -15.15 -9.50
N GLU A 9 5.36 -15.61 -10.36
CA GLU A 9 4.58 -14.76 -11.27
C GLU A 9 3.57 -13.90 -10.51
N GLU A 10 2.88 -14.48 -9.52
CA GLU A 10 1.96 -13.77 -8.62
C GLU A 10 2.69 -12.67 -7.84
N LEU A 11 3.90 -12.94 -7.34
CA LEU A 11 4.76 -11.94 -6.69
C LEU A 11 5.17 -10.83 -7.65
N ARG A 12 5.51 -11.15 -8.91
CA ARG A 12 5.83 -10.13 -9.92
C ARG A 12 4.61 -9.28 -10.28
N ALA A 13 3.44 -9.90 -10.43
CA ALA A 13 2.19 -9.19 -10.70
C ALA A 13 1.79 -8.28 -9.52
N ALA A 14 1.89 -8.78 -8.28
CA ALA A 14 1.65 -8.01 -7.07
C ALA A 14 2.60 -6.80 -6.98
N ARG A 15 3.87 -6.99 -7.35
CA ARG A 15 4.86 -5.91 -7.38
C ARG A 15 4.52 -4.83 -8.42
N THR A 16 4.16 -5.23 -9.63
CA THR A 16 3.78 -4.27 -10.68
C THR A 16 2.57 -3.46 -10.24
N ARG A 17 1.52 -4.14 -9.75
CA ARG A 17 0.30 -3.51 -9.26
C ARG A 17 0.55 -2.57 -8.08
N ALA A 18 1.31 -3.02 -7.08
CA ALA A 18 1.67 -2.17 -5.94
C ALA A 18 2.48 -0.95 -6.37
N GLY A 19 3.34 -1.08 -7.38
CA GLY A 19 4.09 0.04 -7.96
C GLY A 19 3.19 1.08 -8.64
N GLU A 20 2.20 0.63 -9.41
CA GLU A 20 1.19 1.49 -10.04
C GLU A 20 0.37 2.25 -9.00
N LEU A 21 -0.19 1.53 -8.02
CA LEU A 21 -0.98 2.12 -6.93
C LEU A 21 -0.14 3.09 -6.07
N ALA A 22 1.15 2.79 -5.85
CA ALA A 22 2.07 3.70 -5.19
C ALA A 22 2.26 4.99 -6.00
N GLY A 23 2.47 4.88 -7.31
CA GLY A 23 2.58 6.03 -8.20
C GLY A 23 1.34 6.93 -8.13
N GLU A 24 0.15 6.35 -8.23
CA GLU A 24 -1.12 7.07 -8.14
C GLU A 24 -1.31 7.77 -6.79
N LEU A 25 -1.10 7.07 -5.67
CA LEU A 25 -1.17 7.69 -4.34
C LEU A 25 -0.14 8.81 -4.18
N GLY A 26 1.06 8.64 -4.73
CA GLY A 26 2.11 9.64 -4.64
C GLY A 26 1.76 10.93 -5.38
N VAL A 27 1.09 10.81 -6.52
CA VAL A 27 0.55 11.95 -7.30
C VAL A 27 -0.58 12.63 -6.53
N LEU A 28 -1.56 11.87 -6.04
CA LEU A 28 -2.72 12.40 -5.32
C LEU A 28 -2.34 13.12 -4.03
N LEU A 29 -1.43 12.53 -3.24
CA LEU A 29 -1.06 13.04 -1.92
C LEU A 29 0.15 13.99 -1.95
N GLY A 30 0.77 14.18 -3.11
CA GLY A 30 1.97 15.02 -3.26
C GLY A 30 3.13 14.56 -2.38
N ALA A 31 3.21 13.25 -2.10
CA ALA A 31 4.15 12.67 -1.16
C ALA A 31 4.78 11.40 -1.75
N ARG A 32 6.06 11.17 -1.45
CA ARG A 32 6.75 9.97 -1.92
C ARG A 32 6.23 8.73 -1.16
N PRO A 33 5.71 7.70 -1.85
CA PRO A 33 5.36 6.44 -1.22
C PRO A 33 6.58 5.69 -0.70
N SER A 34 6.40 4.99 0.42
CA SER A 34 7.30 3.95 0.89
C SER A 34 6.74 2.60 0.47
N VAL A 35 7.57 1.75 -0.12
CA VAL A 35 7.20 0.39 -0.54
C VAL A 35 8.04 -0.61 0.26
N THR A 36 7.38 -1.56 0.91
CA THR A 36 8.01 -2.54 1.81
C THR A 36 7.48 -3.93 1.50
N TRP A 37 8.35 -4.93 1.58
CA TRP A 37 8.02 -6.34 1.43
C TRP A 37 7.79 -6.96 2.79
N THR A 38 6.67 -7.65 2.97
CA THR A 38 6.37 -8.35 4.22
C THR A 38 6.93 -9.77 4.17
N ALA A 39 7.17 -10.37 5.34
CA ALA A 39 7.62 -11.76 5.44
C ALA A 39 6.60 -12.76 4.83
N GLY A 40 5.32 -12.39 4.79
CA GLY A 40 4.24 -13.16 4.16
C GLY A 40 4.12 -12.98 2.64
N GLY A 41 5.07 -12.29 2.00
CA GLY A 41 5.09 -12.10 0.54
C GLY A 41 4.15 -11.01 0.03
N ALA A 42 3.57 -10.20 0.92
CA ALA A 42 2.76 -9.05 0.51
C ALA A 42 3.65 -7.85 0.18
N VAL A 43 3.20 -7.01 -0.75
CA VAL A 43 3.82 -5.70 -1.00
C VAL A 43 2.97 -4.64 -0.34
N ARG A 44 3.51 -3.98 0.68
CA ARG A 44 2.86 -2.87 1.38
C ARG A 44 3.36 -1.54 0.84
N VAL A 45 2.43 -0.63 0.59
CA VAL A 45 2.69 0.76 0.21
C VAL A 45 2.15 1.66 1.31
N ALA A 46 2.95 2.62 1.76
CA ALA A 46 2.53 3.62 2.74
C ALA A 46 2.83 5.03 2.24
N VAL A 47 1.87 5.93 2.38
CA VAL A 47 2.01 7.32 1.92
C VAL A 47 1.53 8.27 3.01
N ARG A 48 2.33 9.30 3.27
CA ARG A 48 1.98 10.33 4.25
C ARG A 48 0.85 11.20 3.72
N VAL A 49 -0.16 11.40 4.53
CA VAL A 49 -1.23 12.37 4.31
C VAL A 49 -0.81 13.70 4.96
N ARG A 50 -0.78 14.78 4.18
CA ARG A 50 -0.52 16.14 4.67
C ARG A 50 -1.79 16.98 4.81
N GLY A 51 -2.90 16.48 4.27
CA GLY A 51 -4.21 17.10 4.22
C GLY A 51 -5.00 16.49 3.06
N LEU A 52 -6.30 16.31 3.24
CA LEU A 52 -7.24 15.91 2.19
C LEU A 52 -8.23 17.06 2.00
N ASP A 53 -7.76 18.13 1.37
CA ASP A 53 -8.57 19.34 1.19
C ASP A 53 -9.54 19.12 0.02
N GLY A 54 -10.67 18.49 0.30
CA GLY A 54 -11.78 18.32 -0.64
C GLY A 54 -12.27 16.88 -0.78
N GLY A 55 -13.58 16.73 -0.95
CA GLY A 55 -14.24 15.42 -1.09
C GLY A 55 -13.80 14.64 -2.33
N GLU A 56 -13.44 15.33 -3.41
CA GLU A 56 -12.93 14.69 -4.64
C GLU A 56 -11.58 14.00 -4.41
N LEU A 57 -10.64 14.68 -3.75
CA LEU A 57 -9.33 14.12 -3.42
C LEU A 57 -9.47 12.91 -2.48
N ALA A 58 -10.32 13.03 -1.45
CA ALA A 58 -10.60 11.91 -0.54
C ALA A 58 -11.21 10.71 -1.29
N THR A 59 -12.15 10.96 -2.20
CA THR A 59 -12.78 9.91 -3.02
C THR A 59 -11.78 9.25 -3.95
N ALA A 60 -10.90 10.02 -4.59
CA ALA A 60 -9.84 9.49 -5.44
C ALA A 60 -8.87 8.60 -4.65
N VAL A 61 -8.42 9.05 -3.47
CA VAL A 61 -7.56 8.27 -2.59
C VAL A 61 -8.25 6.95 -2.19
N LEU A 62 -9.52 7.00 -1.76
CA LEU A 62 -10.28 5.79 -1.45
C LEU A 62 -10.43 4.86 -2.65
N GLY A 63 -10.59 5.40 -3.86
CA GLY A 63 -10.64 4.62 -5.10
C GLY A 63 -9.35 3.85 -5.37
N VAL A 64 -8.18 4.45 -5.10
CA VAL A 64 -6.90 3.76 -5.22
C VAL A 64 -6.74 2.70 -4.13
N LEU A 65 -7.10 3.02 -2.88
CA LEU A 65 -7.02 2.07 -1.76
C LEU A 65 -7.93 0.85 -1.98
N ALA A 66 -9.13 1.04 -2.53
CA ALA A 66 -10.08 -0.03 -2.82
C ALA A 66 -9.60 -1.02 -3.89
N GLN A 67 -8.56 -0.69 -4.64
CA GLN A 67 -7.93 -1.61 -5.60
C GLN A 67 -6.91 -2.55 -4.95
N ALA A 68 -6.58 -2.36 -3.67
CA ALA A 68 -5.68 -3.24 -2.95
C ALA A 68 -6.44 -4.38 -2.27
N ASP A 69 -5.72 -5.44 -1.89
CA ASP A 69 -6.33 -6.56 -1.16
C ASP A 69 -6.65 -6.17 0.29
N ARG A 70 -5.80 -5.30 0.86
CA ARG A 70 -5.98 -4.73 2.20
C ARG A 70 -5.53 -3.28 2.18
N PHE A 71 -6.19 -2.44 2.97
CA PHE A 71 -5.78 -1.06 3.15
C PHE A 71 -6.21 -0.55 4.51
N GLY A 72 -5.61 0.56 4.93
CA GLY A 72 -5.97 1.20 6.17
C GLY A 72 -5.30 2.54 6.34
N HIS A 73 -5.40 3.04 7.55
CA HIS A 73 -4.80 4.29 7.98
C HIS A 73 -4.09 4.06 9.31
N TRP A 74 -3.01 4.81 9.54
CA TRP A 74 -2.50 4.98 10.89
C TRP A 74 -2.19 6.45 11.13
N ARG A 75 -2.41 6.88 12.37
CA ARG A 75 -2.19 8.25 12.79
C ARG A 75 -1.34 8.26 14.04
N THR A 76 -0.30 9.07 14.03
CA THR A 76 0.47 9.48 15.20
C THR A 76 0.14 10.93 15.54
N ALA A 77 0.69 11.44 16.65
CA ALA A 77 0.49 12.83 17.05
C ALA A 77 0.96 13.85 15.99
N GLU A 78 1.93 13.47 15.14
CA GLU A 78 2.58 14.38 14.18
C GLU A 78 2.31 14.04 12.70
N ARG A 79 1.83 12.82 12.42
CA ARG A 79 1.77 12.29 11.06
C ARG A 79 0.58 11.37 10.87
N GLU A 80 -0.02 11.47 9.70
CA GLU A 80 -1.07 10.56 9.25
C GLU A 80 -0.60 9.87 7.98
N TYR A 81 -0.92 8.59 7.87
CA TYR A 81 -0.52 7.76 6.76
C TYR A 81 -1.70 6.91 6.33
N VAL A 82 -1.83 6.74 5.02
CA VAL A 82 -2.63 5.67 4.43
C VAL A 82 -1.69 4.58 3.95
N TRP A 83 -2.16 3.35 4.00
CA TRP A 83 -1.43 2.21 3.51
C TRP A 83 -2.33 1.26 2.74
N LEU A 84 -1.71 0.51 1.84
CA LEU A 84 -2.33 -0.58 1.10
C LEU A 84 -1.38 -1.76 1.00
N GLU A 85 -1.93 -2.96 0.81
CA GLU A 85 -1.18 -4.19 0.59
C GLU A 85 -1.74 -4.96 -0.60
N VAL A 86 -0.83 -5.53 -1.39
CA VAL A 86 -1.16 -6.38 -2.54
C VAL A 86 -0.48 -7.73 -2.36
N GLY A 87 -1.25 -8.81 -2.48
CA GLY A 87 -0.82 -10.19 -2.38
C GLY A 87 -0.41 -10.63 -0.98
N GLY A 88 0.20 -11.82 -0.93
CA GLY A 88 0.76 -12.44 0.26
C GLY A 88 -0.25 -12.78 1.37
N GLU A 89 0.26 -13.46 2.38
CA GLU A 89 -0.49 -13.70 3.62
C GLU A 89 -0.47 -12.45 4.52
N PRO A 90 -1.55 -12.19 5.28
CA PRO A 90 -1.58 -11.09 6.25
C PRO A 90 -0.50 -11.31 7.30
N VAL A 91 0.40 -10.35 7.46
CA VAL A 91 1.36 -10.34 8.57
C VAL A 91 0.82 -9.37 9.63
N THR A 92 0.81 -9.78 10.88
CA THR A 92 0.29 -8.96 11.99
C THR A 92 1.06 -7.65 12.13
N ASP A 93 0.35 -6.55 12.45
CA ASP A 93 0.87 -5.17 12.54
C ASP A 93 2.05 -4.97 13.54
N GLU A 94 2.40 -5.97 14.36
CA GLU A 94 3.44 -5.87 15.39
C GLU A 94 4.88 -5.70 14.86
N GLU A 95 5.16 -6.04 13.61
CA GLU A 95 6.51 -5.86 13.04
C GLU A 95 6.90 -4.40 12.77
N TRP A 96 5.99 -3.43 12.92
CA TRP A 96 6.15 -2.10 12.31
C TRP A 96 5.80 -0.90 13.19
N ARG A 97 6.02 -1.02 14.52
CA ARG A 97 6.00 0.14 15.45
C ARG A 97 7.15 1.12 15.23
#